data_AF-A0ABD1I9B9-F1
#
_entry.id   AF-A0ABD1I9B9-F1
#
_cell.length_a   1.000
_cell.length_b   1.000
_cell.length_c   1.000
_cell.angle_alpha   90.00
_cell.angle_beta   90.00
_cell.angle_gamma   90.00
#
_symmetry.space_group_name_H-M   'P 1'
#
loop_
_entity.id
_entity.type
_entity.pdbx_description
1 polymer ?
#
loop_
_entity_poly.entity_id
_entity_poly.type
_entity_poly.pdbx_seq_one_letter_code
_entity_poly.pdbx_strand_id
1 'polypeptide(L)'
;MLDREKFETLPSATFTPRTYFSIFELSSQQEYLKLKARYEALQRTQRNLLGEDLGPLNSKELESLERQLDMSLKQIRSTRTQAMLDTLQDLQNKEHALNEANKSLKQRLMEGNQMTLTWNQNPQDVGYGRQPQHHQPQADGFFHPLDCEPTLQIGYHTDPITGASAGPSVNNYISGWLP
;
A
#
# COMPACT_ATOMS: atom_id res chain seq x y z
N MET A 1 -38.48 -26.59 -5.75
CA MET A 1 -39.56 -27.41 -6.34
C MET A 1 -40.82 -26.95 -5.63
N LEU A 2 -41.53 -25.97 -6.20
CA LEU A 2 -42.76 -25.44 -5.61
C LEU A 2 -43.87 -26.43 -5.93
N ASP A 3 -44.54 -26.93 -4.89
CA ASP A 3 -45.63 -27.89 -5.01
C ASP A 3 -46.69 -27.38 -5.97
N ARG A 4 -46.87 -28.14 -7.04
CA ARG A 4 -47.78 -27.90 -8.16
C ARG A 4 -49.26 -27.96 -7.75
N GLU A 5 -49.53 -28.32 -6.50
CA GLU A 5 -50.86 -28.61 -5.95
C GLU A 5 -51.57 -27.38 -5.35
N LYS A 6 -50.91 -26.23 -5.21
CA LYS A 6 -51.55 -25.00 -4.67
C LYS A 6 -52.22 -24.11 -5.74
N PHE A 7 -52.34 -24.57 -6.98
CA PHE A 7 -52.93 -23.80 -8.08
C PHE A 7 -54.37 -24.18 -8.45
N GLU A 8 -54.96 -25.22 -7.85
CA GLU A 8 -56.28 -25.75 -8.27
C GLU A 8 -57.49 -25.24 -7.46
N THR A 9 -57.34 -24.29 -6.54
CA THR A 9 -58.47 -23.81 -5.71
C THR A 9 -58.60 -22.28 -5.60
N LEU A 10 -58.41 -21.55 -6.71
CA LEU A 10 -58.84 -20.15 -6.79
C LEU A 10 -59.69 -19.91 -8.05
N PRO A 11 -60.80 -19.15 -7.95
CA PRO A 11 -61.72 -18.93 -9.08
C PRO A 11 -61.01 -18.17 -10.21
N SER A 12 -61.21 -18.62 -11.46
CA SER A 12 -60.58 -18.10 -12.69
C SER A 12 -60.86 -16.61 -13.02
N ALA A 13 -61.48 -15.83 -12.14
CA ALA A 13 -61.98 -14.49 -12.44
C ALA A 13 -61.03 -13.32 -12.06
N THR A 14 -59.85 -13.55 -11.46
CA THR A 14 -59.00 -12.45 -10.92
C THR A 14 -57.61 -12.32 -11.53
N PHE A 15 -57.29 -13.05 -12.59
CA PHE A 15 -55.95 -13.05 -13.20
C PHE A 15 -55.93 -12.19 -14.47
N THR A 16 -55.91 -10.87 -14.29
CA THR A 16 -55.72 -9.91 -15.37
C THR A 16 -54.25 -9.51 -15.43
N PRO A 17 -53.70 -9.11 -16.60
CA PRO A 17 -52.33 -8.61 -16.69
C PRO A 17 -51.99 -7.52 -15.65
N ARG A 18 -53.00 -6.76 -15.22
CA ARG A 18 -52.90 -5.75 -14.17
C ARG A 18 -52.68 -6.33 -12.76
N THR A 19 -53.28 -7.47 -12.42
CA THR A 19 -53.05 -8.13 -11.13
C THR A 19 -51.67 -8.80 -11.09
N TYR A 20 -51.21 -9.40 -12.19
CA TYR A 20 -49.83 -9.88 -12.30
C TYR A 20 -48.79 -8.78 -12.13
N PHE A 21 -48.98 -7.66 -12.83
CA PHE A 21 -48.08 -6.51 -12.74
C PHE A 21 -47.99 -5.98 -11.30
N SER A 22 -49.14 -5.84 -10.63
CA SER A 22 -49.20 -5.39 -9.23
C SER A 22 -48.51 -6.37 -8.26
N ILE A 23 -48.65 -7.68 -8.45
CA ILE A 23 -47.95 -8.70 -7.64
C ILE A 23 -46.44 -8.64 -7.88
N PHE A 24 -46.02 -8.48 -9.13
CA PHE A 24 -44.60 -8.35 -9.49
C PHE A 24 -43.98 -7.07 -8.90
N GLU A 25 -44.69 -5.95 -9.00
CA GLU A 25 -44.27 -4.66 -8.42
C GLU A 25 -44.15 -4.74 -6.90
N LEU A 26 -45.11 -5.36 -6.22
CA LEU A 26 -45.06 -5.59 -4.78
C LEU A 26 -43.88 -6.48 -4.38
N SER A 27 -43.64 -7.56 -5.12
CA SER A 27 -42.49 -8.45 -4.93
C SER A 27 -41.16 -7.71 -5.08
N SER A 28 -41.01 -6.93 -6.16
CA SER A 28 -39.83 -6.10 -6.42
C SER A 28 -39.59 -5.08 -5.30
N GLN A 29 -40.63 -4.38 -4.87
CA GLN A 29 -40.54 -3.43 -3.75
C GLN A 29 -40.12 -4.12 -2.45
N GLN A 30 -40.66 -5.31 -2.16
CA GLN A 30 -40.31 -6.06 -0.96
C GLN A 30 -38.84 -6.50 -0.99
N GLU A 31 -38.34 -7.00 -2.12
CA GLU A 31 -36.92 -7.35 -2.27
C GLU A 31 -36.02 -6.12 -2.14
N TYR A 32 -36.42 -4.97 -2.70
CA TYR A 32 -35.72 -3.70 -2.52
C TYR A 32 -35.63 -3.31 -1.04
N LEU A 33 -36.74 -3.39 -0.29
CA LEU A 33 -36.75 -3.04 1.14
C LEU A 33 -35.86 -3.98 1.96
N LYS A 34 -35.83 -5.28 1.64
CA LYS A 34 -34.91 -6.24 2.26
C LYS A 34 -33.45 -5.85 1.98
N LEU A 35 -33.13 -5.50 0.73
CA LEU A 35 -31.78 -5.09 0.35
C LEU A 35 -31.38 -3.78 1.05
N LYS A 36 -32.27 -2.80 1.07
CA LYS A 36 -32.06 -1.51 1.75
C LYS A 36 -31.79 -1.70 3.24
N ALA A 37 -32.55 -2.55 3.92
CA ALA A 37 -32.33 -2.84 5.33
C ALA A 37 -30.95 -3.49 5.57
N ARG A 38 -30.50 -4.40 4.69
CA ARG A 38 -29.15 -4.98 4.75
C ARG A 38 -28.06 -3.94 4.53
N TYR A 39 -28.24 -3.04 3.57
CA TYR A 39 -27.31 -1.95 3.30
C TYR A 39 -27.19 -1.01 4.50
N GLU A 40 -28.30 -0.58 5.09
CA GLU A 40 -28.31 0.30 6.26
C GLU A 40 -27.67 -0.36 7.50
N ALA A 41 -27.86 -1.67 7.67
CA ALA A 41 -27.16 -2.43 8.70
C ALA A 41 -25.65 -2.45 8.45
N LEU A 42 -25.22 -2.72 7.21
CA LEU A 42 -23.81 -2.72 6.84
C LEU A 42 -23.16 -1.35 7.04
N GLN A 43 -23.83 -0.27 6.62
CA GLN A 43 -23.34 1.10 6.77
C GLN A 43 -23.23 1.50 8.24
N ARG A 44 -24.16 1.06 9.10
CA ARG A 44 -24.03 1.23 10.56
C ARG A 44 -22.80 0.51 11.10
N THR A 45 -22.58 -0.75 10.72
CA THR A 45 -21.39 -1.49 11.12
C THR A 45 -20.10 -0.80 10.68
N GLN A 46 -20.05 -0.28 9.46
CA GLN A 46 -18.89 0.47 8.96
C GLN A 46 -18.60 1.72 9.82
N ARG A 47 -19.62 2.52 10.11
CA ARG A 47 -19.48 3.70 10.99
C ARG A 47 -18.95 3.31 12.37
N ASN A 48 -19.50 2.25 12.97
CA ASN A 48 -19.02 1.74 14.25
C ASN A 48 -17.54 1.33 14.18
N LEU A 49 -17.12 0.63 13.13
CA LEU A 49 -15.72 0.23 12.92
C LEU A 49 -14.77 1.43 12.75
N LEU A 50 -15.30 2.57 12.29
CA LEU A 50 -14.57 3.85 12.19
C LEU A 50 -14.63 4.67 13.49
N GLY A 51 -15.32 4.19 14.52
CA GLY A 51 -15.49 4.88 15.80
C GLY A 51 -16.62 5.92 15.81
N GLU A 52 -17.49 5.91 14.80
CA GLU A 52 -18.63 6.80 14.66
C GLU A 52 -19.92 6.16 15.21
N ASP A 53 -20.90 6.98 15.60
CA ASP A 53 -22.25 6.55 16.01
C ASP A 53 -22.29 5.41 17.05
N LEU A 54 -21.37 5.45 18.01
CA LEU A 54 -21.23 4.42 19.05
C LEU A 54 -22.29 4.48 20.15
N GLY A 55 -23.01 5.59 20.27
CA GLY A 55 -24.00 5.81 21.34
C GLY A 55 -25.08 4.71 21.51
N PRO A 56 -25.58 4.07 20.45
CA PRO A 56 -26.54 2.97 20.55
C PRO A 56 -25.95 1.64 21.04
N LEU A 57 -24.62 1.49 21.11
CA LEU A 57 -23.99 0.23 21.53
C LEU A 57 -23.93 0.17 23.05
N ASN A 58 -24.18 -1.02 23.60
CA ASN A 58 -23.95 -1.28 25.03
C ASN A 58 -22.49 -1.63 25.31
N SER A 59 -22.13 -1.74 26.60
CA SER A 59 -20.75 -2.02 27.02
C SER A 59 -20.17 -3.31 26.44
N LYS A 60 -20.95 -4.38 26.36
CA LYS A 60 -20.48 -5.67 25.81
C LYS A 60 -20.23 -5.57 24.30
N GLU A 61 -21.07 -4.84 23.59
CA GLU A 61 -20.91 -4.60 22.15
C GLU A 61 -19.68 -3.74 21.86
N LEU A 62 -19.44 -2.69 22.66
CA LEU A 62 -18.24 -1.86 22.58
C LEU A 62 -16.97 -2.66 22.85
N GLU A 63 -16.94 -3.47 23.91
CA GLU A 63 -15.79 -4.34 24.20
C GLU A 63 -15.55 -5.35 23.07
N SER A 64 -16.61 -5.89 22.46
CA SER A 64 -16.48 -6.80 21.32
C SER A 64 -15.90 -6.09 20.10
N LEU A 65 -16.36 -4.87 19.83
CA LEU A 65 -15.86 -4.03 18.74
C LEU A 65 -14.38 -3.69 18.93
N GLU A 66 -13.99 -3.29 20.15
CA GLU A 66 -12.60 -2.99 20.51
C GLU A 66 -11.70 -4.22 20.31
N ARG A 67 -12.11 -5.38 20.83
CA ARG A 67 -11.36 -6.63 20.65
C ARG A 67 -11.19 -6.99 19.17
N GLN A 68 -12.25 -6.82 18.37
CA GLN A 68 -12.19 -7.06 16.93
C GLN A 68 -11.18 -6.14 16.24
N LEU A 69 -11.23 -4.84 16.54
CA LEU A 69 -10.32 -3.85 15.96
C LEU A 69 -8.86 -4.10 16.38
N ASP A 70 -8.61 -4.39 17.66
CA ASP A 70 -7.26 -4.70 18.16
C ASP A 70 -6.68 -5.96 17.50
N MET A 71 -7.48 -7.03 17.38
CA MET A 71 -7.05 -8.25 16.69
C MET A 71 -6.72 -7.99 15.21
N SER A 72 -7.60 -7.32 14.48
CA SER A 72 -7.38 -7.01 13.07
C SER A 72 -6.18 -6.08 12.88
N LEU A 73 -5.99 -5.08 13.74
CA LEU A 73 -4.84 -4.19 13.68
C LEU A 73 -3.52 -4.93 13.91
N LYS A 74 -3.48 -5.83 14.90
CA LYS A 74 -2.32 -6.70 15.15
C LYS A 74 -2.01 -7.57 13.94
N GLN A 75 -3.03 -8.18 13.31
CA GLN A 75 -2.85 -8.98 12.10
C GLN A 75 -2.28 -8.14 10.95
N ILE A 76 -2.89 -6.98 10.65
CA ILE A 76 -2.43 -6.09 9.57
C ILE A 76 -0.97 -5.67 9.78
N ARG A 77 -0.61 -5.28 11.01
CA ARG A 77 0.78 -4.91 11.35
C ARG A 77 1.72 -6.09 11.20
N SER A 78 1.33 -7.27 11.66
CA SER A 78 2.12 -8.49 11.53
C SER A 78 2.37 -8.83 10.05
N THR A 79 1.33 -8.86 9.22
CA THR A 79 1.43 -9.15 7.79
C THR A 79 2.30 -8.13 7.08
N ARG A 80 2.12 -6.83 7.35
CA ARG A 80 2.94 -5.77 6.76
C ARG A 80 4.41 -5.89 7.16
N THR A 81 4.67 -6.14 8.44
CA THR A 81 6.03 -6.30 8.95
C THR A 81 6.70 -7.52 8.33
N GLN A 82 6.00 -8.65 8.25
CA GLN A 82 6.52 -9.86 7.62
C GLN A 82 6.87 -9.61 6.15
N ALA A 83 5.97 -9.00 5.37
CA ALA A 83 6.23 -8.68 3.97
C ALA A 83 7.45 -7.75 3.78
N MET A 84 7.65 -6.80 4.69
CA MET A 84 8.83 -5.93 4.69
C MET A 84 10.12 -6.70 5.00
N LEU A 85 10.08 -7.62 5.97
CA LEU A 85 11.22 -8.48 6.32
C LEU A 85 11.58 -9.44 5.18
N ASP A 86 10.58 -10.03 4.52
CA ASP A 86 10.78 -10.91 3.37
C ASP A 86 11.46 -10.14 2.22
N THR A 87 10.97 -8.93 1.92
CA THR A 87 11.57 -8.05 0.91
C THR A 87 13.01 -7.66 1.25
N LEU A 88 13.28 -7.34 2.53
CA LEU A 88 14.62 -7.02 3.00
C LEU A 88 15.58 -8.21 2.82
N GLN A 89 15.14 -9.40 3.22
CA GLN A 89 15.92 -10.62 3.07
C GLN A 89 16.24 -10.92 1.60
N ASP A 90 15.26 -10.78 0.71
CA ASP A 90 15.45 -10.98 -0.73
C ASP A 90 16.47 -10.00 -1.31
N LEU A 91 16.42 -8.74 -0.90
CA LEU A 91 17.38 -7.73 -1.35
C LEU A 91 18.79 -8.00 -0.81
N GLN A 92 18.93 -8.38 0.46
CA GLN A 92 20.22 -8.75 1.05
C GLN A 92 20.84 -9.97 0.34
N ASN A 93 20.03 -10.97 0.01
CA ASN A 93 20.48 -12.13 -0.75
C ASN A 93 21.00 -11.73 -2.15
N LYS A 94 20.27 -10.84 -2.84
CA LYS A 94 20.68 -10.30 -4.15
C LYS A 94 21.96 -9.48 -4.06
N GLU A 95 22.07 -8.60 -3.05
CA GLU A 95 23.27 -7.81 -2.79
C GLU A 95 24.49 -8.73 -2.58
N HIS A 96 24.35 -9.75 -1.75
CA HIS A 96 25.41 -10.71 -1.49
C HIS A 96 25.85 -11.44 -2.77
N ALA A 97 24.90 -11.97 -3.55
CA ALA A 97 25.20 -12.66 -4.80
C ALA A 97 25.92 -11.73 -5.81
N LEU A 98 25.48 -10.48 -5.94
CA LEU A 98 26.12 -9.49 -6.80
C LEU A 98 27.52 -9.12 -6.31
N ASN A 99 27.74 -9.02 -5.00
CA ASN A 99 29.05 -8.73 -4.44
C ASN A 99 30.04 -9.86 -4.74
N GLU A 100 29.63 -11.12 -4.55
CA GLU A 100 30.47 -12.29 -4.87
C GLU A 100 30.79 -12.37 -6.37
N ALA A 101 29.80 -12.15 -7.24
CA ALA A 101 30.02 -12.08 -8.69
C ALA A 101 31.01 -10.95 -9.06
N ASN A 102 30.84 -9.76 -8.49
CA ASN A 102 31.74 -8.62 -8.72
C ASN A 102 33.17 -8.89 -8.22
N LYS A 103 33.34 -9.54 -7.07
CA LYS A 103 34.67 -9.95 -6.58
C LYS A 103 35.34 -10.92 -7.55
N SER A 104 34.61 -11.95 -8.01
CA SER A 104 35.11 -12.92 -8.99
C SER A 104 35.53 -12.24 -10.30
N LEU A 105 34.71 -11.33 -10.82
CA LEU A 105 35.06 -10.57 -12.04
C LEU A 105 36.29 -9.69 -11.85
N LYS A 106 36.42 -8.99 -10.72
CA LYS A 106 37.60 -8.18 -10.40
C LYS A 106 38.88 -9.03 -10.32
N GLN A 107 38.79 -10.20 -9.71
CA GLN A 107 39.92 -11.14 -9.65
C GLN A 107 40.32 -11.60 -11.05
N ARG A 108 39.36 -12.03 -11.88
CA ARG A 108 39.64 -12.45 -13.27
C ARG A 108 40.22 -11.34 -14.13
N LEU A 109 39.79 -10.09 -13.93
CA LEU A 109 40.35 -8.93 -14.62
C LEU A 109 41.82 -8.70 -14.21
N MET A 110 42.13 -8.82 -12.92
CA MET A 110 43.50 -8.70 -12.41
C MET A 110 44.40 -9.81 -12.95
N GLU A 111 43.92 -11.06 -12.95
CA GLU A 111 44.63 -12.22 -13.52
C GLU A 111 44.83 -12.06 -15.04
N GLY A 112 43.81 -11.62 -15.77
CA GLY A 112 43.89 -11.35 -17.21
C GLY A 112 44.88 -10.24 -17.56
N ASN A 113 44.87 -9.12 -16.83
CA ASN A 113 45.84 -8.03 -17.02
C ASN A 113 47.26 -8.46 -16.65
N GLN A 114 47.43 -9.26 -15.59
CA GLN A 114 48.74 -9.80 -15.23
C GLN A 114 49.26 -10.76 -16.31
N MET A 115 48.39 -11.59 -16.88
CA MET A 115 48.71 -12.46 -18.01
C MET A 115 49.11 -11.61 -19.24
N THR A 116 48.36 -10.56 -19.59
CA THR A 116 48.72 -9.63 -20.69
C THR A 116 50.07 -8.97 -20.47
N LEU A 117 50.40 -8.51 -19.25
CA LEU A 117 51.71 -7.93 -18.93
C LEU A 117 52.84 -8.96 -19.00
N THR A 118 52.56 -10.22 -18.65
CA THR A 118 53.56 -11.31 -18.69
C THR A 118 53.87 -11.74 -20.12
N TRP A 119 52.88 -11.76 -21.03
CA TRP A 119 53.07 -12.08 -22.46
C TRP A 119 53.65 -10.92 -23.28
N ASN A 120 53.58 -9.68 -22.76
CA ASN A 120 54.14 -8.49 -23.40
C ASN A 120 55.54 -8.13 -22.85
N GLN A 121 56.37 -9.15 -22.61
CA GLN A 121 57.79 -8.97 -22.32
C GLN A 121 58.57 -8.74 -23.62
N ASN A 122 58.40 -7.57 -24.24
CA ASN A 122 59.36 -7.04 -25.20
C ASN A 122 60.10 -5.86 -24.52
N PRO A 123 61.41 -5.95 -24.25
CA PRO A 123 62.14 -4.96 -23.45
C PRO A 123 62.59 -3.73 -24.26
N GLN A 124 61.84 -3.35 -25.31
CA GLN A 124 62.13 -2.17 -26.12
C GLN A 124 60.83 -1.50 -26.55
N ASP A 125 60.25 -0.69 -25.67
CA ASP A 125 59.61 0.54 -26.13
C ASP A 125 59.65 1.58 -25.01
N VAL A 126 60.61 2.49 -25.16
CA VAL A 126 60.81 3.64 -24.27
C VAL A 126 60.35 4.86 -25.05
N GLY A 127 59.39 5.60 -24.50
CA GLY A 127 58.97 6.92 -25.00
C GLY A 127 57.47 6.98 -25.24
N TYR A 128 56.70 7.97 -24.82
CA TYR A 128 56.98 9.34 -24.43
C TYR A 128 55.86 9.80 -23.48
N GLY A 129 56.12 10.81 -22.63
CA GLY A 129 55.05 11.63 -22.06
C GLY A 129 54.99 11.76 -20.54
N ARG A 130 56.13 12.01 -19.88
CA ARG A 130 56.11 12.77 -18.63
C ARG A 130 55.80 14.22 -18.97
N GLN A 131 54.59 14.69 -18.65
CA GLN A 131 54.29 16.12 -18.53
C GLN A 131 53.74 16.38 -17.12
N PRO A 132 54.43 17.17 -16.27
CA PRO A 132 53.84 17.65 -15.04
C PRO A 132 53.08 18.93 -15.39
N GLN A 133 51.75 18.86 -15.44
CA GLN A 133 50.92 20.04 -15.32
C GLN A 133 50.02 19.86 -14.10
N HIS A 134 50.34 20.63 -13.06
CA HIS A 134 49.36 21.14 -12.12
C HIS A 134 48.11 21.56 -12.90
N HIS A 135 46.92 21.15 -12.45
CA HIS A 135 45.72 21.96 -12.24
C HIS A 135 44.56 21.04 -11.81
N GLN A 136 44.14 21.20 -10.54
CA GLN A 136 42.76 21.10 -10.04
C GLN A 136 42.07 19.71 -9.95
N PRO A 137 41.70 19.22 -8.75
CA PRO A 137 40.84 18.05 -8.64
C PRO A 137 39.38 18.50 -8.75
N GLN A 138 38.82 18.45 -9.96
CA GLN A 138 37.38 18.40 -10.10
C GLN A 138 36.99 16.92 -9.99
N ALA A 139 36.64 16.52 -8.78
CA ALA A 139 35.95 15.26 -8.57
C ALA A 139 34.59 15.38 -9.28
N ASP A 140 34.44 14.72 -10.42
CA ASP A 140 33.14 14.28 -10.94
C ASP A 140 32.61 13.17 -10.03
N GLY A 141 32.39 13.55 -8.77
CA GLY A 141 31.58 12.82 -7.83
C GLY A 141 30.13 12.97 -8.29
N PHE A 142 29.59 11.88 -8.81
CA PHE A 142 28.16 11.61 -8.97
C PHE A 142 27.43 11.54 -7.60
N PHE A 143 27.76 12.44 -6.68
CA PHE A 143 27.13 12.58 -5.39
C PHE A 143 26.82 14.05 -5.21
N HIS A 144 25.57 14.40 -5.53
CA HIS A 144 25.00 15.63 -5.00
C HIS A 144 24.85 15.41 -3.48
N PRO A 145 25.46 16.24 -2.62
CA PRO A 145 25.04 16.34 -1.24
C PRO A 145 23.56 16.68 -1.25
N LEU A 146 22.71 15.81 -0.71
CA LEU A 146 21.35 16.20 -0.41
C LEU A 146 21.48 17.26 0.69
N ASP A 147 21.15 18.50 0.36
CA ASP A 147 20.86 19.51 1.36
C ASP A 147 19.74 18.94 2.22
N CYS A 148 20.09 18.55 3.45
CA CYS A 148 19.14 18.15 4.47
C CYS A 148 18.17 19.32 4.64
N GLU A 149 16.99 19.19 4.06
CA GLU A 149 15.85 20.07 4.29
C GLU A 149 15.69 20.19 5.81
N PRO A 150 15.64 21.41 6.36
CA PRO A 150 15.75 21.60 7.79
C PRO A 150 14.62 20.85 8.47
N THR A 151 15.00 19.86 9.28
CA THR A 151 14.13 19.07 10.15
C THR A 151 13.01 19.96 10.67
N LEU A 152 11.76 19.65 10.27
CA LEU A 152 10.56 20.25 10.82
C LEU A 152 10.75 20.38 12.33
N GLN A 153 10.93 21.61 12.79
CA GLN A 153 10.98 21.92 14.21
C GLN A 153 9.60 21.55 14.75
N ILE A 154 9.47 20.35 15.31
CA ILE A 154 8.47 20.03 16.33
C ILE A 154 8.88 20.88 17.54
N GLY A 155 8.62 22.17 17.43
CA GLY A 155 8.67 23.14 18.50
C GLY A 155 7.26 23.25 19.04
N TYR A 156 7.09 22.91 20.32
CA TYR A 156 5.94 23.37 21.08
C TYR A 156 5.94 24.90 21.03
N HIS A 157 5.14 25.47 20.13
CA HIS A 157 4.75 26.87 20.23
C HIS A 157 3.72 26.98 21.35
N THR A 158 4.21 27.25 22.55
CA THR A 158 3.45 27.99 23.55
C THR A 158 3.32 29.41 23.02
N ASP A 159 2.08 29.87 22.77
CA ASP A 159 1.62 31.21 23.16
C ASP A 159 0.11 31.39 22.93
N PRO A 160 -0.54 32.32 23.65
CA PRO A 160 -1.91 32.19 24.12
C PRO A 160 -2.97 32.75 23.16
N ILE A 161 -4.17 32.16 23.26
CA ILE A 161 -5.52 32.65 22.88
C ILE A 161 -5.57 33.93 22.02
N THR A 162 -6.02 33.82 20.76
CA THR A 162 -7.12 34.65 20.22
C THR A 162 -7.66 34.16 18.87
N GLY A 163 -8.98 33.93 18.83
CA GLY A 163 -9.94 34.10 17.73
C GLY A 163 -9.61 33.82 16.25
N ALA A 164 -10.47 32.98 15.67
CA ALA A 164 -11.03 33.02 14.30
C ALA A 164 -10.56 31.96 13.27
N SER A 165 -11.47 31.01 13.01
CA SER A 165 -11.90 30.50 11.69
C SER A 165 -10.85 30.36 10.57
N ALA A 166 -10.43 29.12 10.29
CA ALA A 166 -10.00 28.70 8.95
C ALA A 166 -10.44 27.25 8.68
N GLY A 167 -11.09 27.03 7.52
CA GLY A 167 -11.82 25.82 7.15
C GLY A 167 -10.97 24.59 6.77
N PRO A 168 -11.61 23.46 6.43
CA PRO A 168 -10.92 22.20 6.21
C PRO A 168 -10.21 22.18 4.85
N SER A 169 -8.88 22.10 4.91
CA SER A 169 -7.99 21.84 3.79
C SER A 169 -8.20 20.41 3.28
N VAL A 170 -8.84 20.28 2.12
CA VAL A 170 -8.97 19.02 1.36
C VAL A 170 -7.69 18.77 0.57
N ASN A 171 -6.84 17.86 1.05
CA ASN A 171 -5.80 17.26 0.23
C ASN A 171 -5.62 15.80 0.63
N ASN A 172 -6.26 14.91 -0.13
CA ASN A 172 -6.02 13.47 -0.08
C ASN A 172 -5.68 13.00 -1.49
N TYR A 173 -4.39 13.04 -1.82
CA TYR A 173 -3.84 12.26 -2.92
C TYR A 173 -3.35 10.94 -2.32
N ILE A 174 -4.10 9.86 -2.52
CA ILE A 174 -3.56 8.51 -2.36
C ILE A 174 -3.50 7.93 -3.76
N SER A 175 -2.36 8.12 -4.42
CA SER A 175 -1.97 7.36 -5.60
C SER A 175 -1.64 5.94 -5.15
N GLY A 176 -2.51 5.01 -5.52
CA GLY A 176 -2.28 3.57 -5.35
C GLY A 176 -1.11 3.08 -6.21
N TRP A 177 -0.04 2.71 -5.53
CA TRP A 177 1.03 1.80 -5.95
C TRP A 177 1.14 0.83 -4.77
N LEU A 178 1.04 -0.50 -4.83
CA LEU A 178 1.30 -1.58 -5.80
C LEU A 178 0.60 -2.86 -5.25
N PRO A 179 0.70 -4.05 -5.87
CA PRO A 179 1.21 -4.40 -7.21
C PRO A 179 0.13 -4.90 -8.18
#